data_AF-K1ZL53-F1
#
_entry.id   AF-K1ZL53-F1
#
_cell.length_a   1.000
_cell.length_b   1.000
_cell.length_c   1.000
_cell.angle_alpha   90.00
_cell.angle_beta   90.00
_cell.angle_gamma   90.00
#
_symmetry.space_group_name_H-M   'P 1'
#
loop_
_entity.id
_entity.type
_entity.pdbx_description
1 polymer ?
#
loop_
_entity_poly.entity_id
_entity_poly.type
_entity_poly.pdbx_seq_one_letter_code
_entity_poly.pdbx_strand_id
1 'polypeptide(L)'
;MNKNIYLNIMRKQWKFILSVVIVMTLASFVFSIVQMPKYKSSTELLVIQENRADMDSYTAAKSSEQIANTLKEVIYTGSFMQRVFEEGENVKDDFGVDAMERRRKWVKTIDVSTVSNTGFLKIDVYNKDRGQSWLLATAIADILNKNSSDYHGGGRRIQVNVVDPPTLFDKVAKPDIVRNVSVGTILGLIAAVVLSFIFQDQKDLINIFDIISRKKNQNGAPEDIEIWDRLSDNVDPDYLHEKFEKEYKKSTVEEESDSLPTGDEQEQDKKNSVQEKEEPSIDDRSSNWLATGQLVK
;
A
#
# COMPACT_ATOMS: atom_id res chain seq x y z
N MET A 1 33.68 -35.54 -16.16
CA MET A 1 32.91 -34.54 -16.95
C MET A 1 33.87 -33.42 -17.36
N ASN A 2 34.18 -33.28 -18.65
CA ASN A 2 35.36 -32.55 -19.13
C ASN A 2 35.19 -31.02 -19.04
N LYS A 3 35.88 -30.38 -18.09
CA LYS A 3 35.88 -28.92 -17.85
C LYS A 3 36.25 -28.10 -19.10
N ASN A 4 37.06 -28.68 -19.98
CA ASN A 4 37.55 -28.06 -21.21
C ASN A 4 36.46 -27.83 -22.27
N ILE A 5 35.41 -28.65 -22.27
CA ILE A 5 34.30 -28.53 -23.25
C ILE A 5 33.47 -27.29 -22.93
N TYR A 6 33.12 -27.10 -21.66
CA TYR A 6 32.35 -25.94 -21.19
C TYR A 6 33.08 -24.61 -21.40
N LEU A 7 34.37 -24.56 -21.10
CA LEU A 7 35.20 -23.37 -21.30
C LEU A 7 35.32 -22.99 -22.79
N ASN A 8 35.40 -23.96 -23.69
CA ASN A 8 35.45 -23.70 -25.12
C ASN A 8 34.12 -23.16 -25.67
N ILE A 9 32.97 -23.67 -25.17
CA ILE A 9 31.65 -23.17 -25.55
C ILE A 9 31.48 -21.71 -25.10
N MET A 10 31.80 -21.41 -23.84
CA MET A 10 31.72 -20.03 -23.31
C MET A 10 32.65 -19.06 -24.06
N ARG A 11 33.86 -19.50 -24.41
CA ARG A 11 34.82 -18.66 -25.15
C ARG A 11 34.36 -18.40 -26.58
N LYS A 12 33.70 -19.37 -27.23
CA LYS A 12 33.17 -19.23 -28.59
C LYS A 12 31.96 -18.29 -28.64
N GLN A 13 31.15 -18.25 -27.58
CA GLN A 13 29.93 -17.46 -27.50
C GLN A 13 30.01 -16.21 -26.60
N TRP A 14 31.21 -15.78 -26.19
CA TRP A 14 31.36 -14.65 -25.25
C TRP A 14 30.63 -13.38 -25.72
N LYS A 15 30.67 -13.06 -27.03
CA LYS A 15 29.98 -11.89 -27.59
C LYS A 15 28.46 -11.95 -27.37
N PHE A 16 27.87 -13.14 -27.49
CA PHE A 16 26.45 -13.35 -27.23
C PHE A 16 26.12 -13.17 -25.74
N ILE A 17 26.92 -13.80 -24.86
CA ILE A 17 26.77 -13.66 -23.41
C ILE A 17 26.85 -12.18 -23.01
N LEU A 18 27.86 -11.47 -23.51
CA LEU A 18 28.05 -10.04 -23.25
C LEU A 18 26.87 -9.21 -23.74
N SER A 19 26.33 -9.50 -24.93
CA SER A 19 25.16 -8.81 -25.48
C SER A 19 23.93 -8.98 -24.59
N VAL A 20 23.64 -10.21 -24.14
CA VAL A 20 22.48 -10.49 -23.26
C VAL A 20 22.62 -9.76 -21.94
N VAL A 21 23.81 -9.78 -21.33
CA VAL A 21 24.08 -9.06 -20.08
C VAL A 21 23.86 -7.57 -20.26
N ILE A 22 24.42 -6.96 -21.32
CA ILE A 22 24.25 -5.53 -21.60
C ILE A 22 22.77 -5.16 -21.75
N VAL A 23 22.00 -5.95 -22.50
CA VAL A 23 20.56 -5.70 -22.68
C VAL A 23 19.81 -5.77 -21.35
N MET A 24 20.10 -6.79 -20.52
CA MET A 24 19.45 -6.95 -19.21
C MET A 24 19.84 -5.85 -18.21
N THR A 25 21.11 -5.44 -18.19
CA THR A 25 21.61 -4.32 -17.39
C THR A 25 20.93 -3.02 -17.81
N LEU A 26 20.86 -2.75 -19.12
CA LEU A 26 20.23 -1.55 -19.66
C LEU A 26 18.72 -1.53 -19.38
N ALA A 27 18.03 -2.66 -19.58
CA ALA A 27 16.62 -2.79 -19.24
C ALA A 27 16.36 -2.50 -17.76
N SER A 28 17.22 -3.01 -16.87
CA SER A 28 17.11 -2.78 -15.42
C SER A 28 17.39 -1.33 -15.03
N PHE A 29 18.32 -0.67 -15.71
CA PHE A 29 18.61 0.75 -15.53
C PHE A 29 17.41 1.61 -15.95
N VAL A 30 16.86 1.38 -17.14
CA VAL A 30 15.67 2.09 -17.65
C VAL A 30 14.48 1.85 -16.72
N PHE A 31 14.23 0.60 -16.34
CA PHE A 31 13.17 0.25 -15.40
C PHE A 31 13.33 0.99 -14.07
N SER A 32 14.57 1.14 -13.57
CA SER A 32 14.82 1.90 -12.35
C SER A 32 14.49 3.38 -12.52
N ILE A 33 14.88 4.04 -13.62
CA ILE A 33 14.64 5.48 -13.80
C ILE A 33 13.16 5.82 -14.02
N VAL A 34 12.38 4.90 -14.61
CA VAL A 34 10.94 5.10 -14.84
C VAL A 34 10.13 5.06 -13.53
N GLN A 35 10.67 4.49 -12.44
CA GLN A 35 9.98 4.48 -11.16
C GLN A 35 9.90 5.87 -10.54
N MET A 36 8.76 6.19 -9.94
CA MET A 36 8.54 7.50 -9.31
C MET A 36 9.55 7.75 -8.18
N PRO A 37 10.20 8.93 -8.16
CA PRO A 37 11.14 9.29 -7.10
C PRO A 37 10.42 9.38 -5.76
N LYS A 38 11.07 8.93 -4.70
CA LYS A 38 10.63 9.15 -3.32
C LYS A 38 11.71 9.84 -2.51
N TYR A 39 11.30 10.83 -1.74
CA TYR A 39 12.10 11.52 -0.74
C TYR A 39 11.98 10.83 0.61
N LYS A 40 12.99 11.01 1.44
CA LYS A 40 13.09 10.37 2.75
C LYS A 40 13.16 11.41 3.85
N SER A 41 12.41 11.19 4.91
CA SER A 41 12.60 11.86 6.20
C SER A 41 13.00 10.81 7.24
N SER A 42 13.98 11.14 8.09
CA SER A 42 14.50 10.25 9.12
C SER A 42 14.35 10.87 10.50
N THR A 43 13.89 10.11 11.48
CA THR A 43 13.82 10.51 12.89
C THR A 43 14.27 9.34 13.77
N GLU A 44 14.82 9.68 14.93
CA GLU A 44 15.32 8.69 15.88
C GLU A 44 14.73 8.96 17.26
N LEU A 45 14.20 7.89 17.85
CA LEU A 45 13.63 7.89 19.18
C LEU A 45 14.44 6.98 20.09
N LEU A 46 14.53 7.34 21.36
CA LEU A 46 15.17 6.56 22.40
C LEU A 46 14.13 6.12 23.41
N VAL A 47 14.01 4.80 23.54
CA VAL A 47 13.24 4.17 24.61
C VAL A 47 14.13 4.07 25.85
N ILE A 48 13.65 4.64 26.95
CA ILE A 48 14.32 4.61 28.25
C ILE A 48 13.39 3.94 29.25
N GLN A 49 13.85 2.84 29.85
CA GLN A 49 13.18 2.24 30.99
C GLN A 49 13.79 2.80 32.28
N GLU A 50 12.94 3.27 33.20
CA GLU A 50 13.38 3.72 34.52
C GLU A 50 13.99 2.54 35.30
N ASN A 51 15.24 2.70 35.72
CA ASN A 51 15.95 1.69 36.49
C ASN A 51 15.30 1.49 37.85
N ARG A 52 14.99 0.24 38.20
CA ARG A 52 14.75 -0.16 39.58
C ARG A 52 16.09 -0.36 40.27
N ALA A 53 16.15 -0.17 41.59
CA ALA A 53 17.39 -0.24 42.38
C ALA A 53 18.21 -1.54 42.19
N ASP A 54 17.58 -2.62 41.70
CA ASP A 54 18.18 -3.94 41.51
C ASP A 54 18.40 -4.34 40.03
N MET A 55 18.19 -3.43 39.07
CA MET A 55 18.34 -3.74 37.64
C MET A 55 19.72 -3.32 37.13
N ASP A 56 20.47 -4.26 36.55
CA ASP A 56 21.73 -3.95 35.89
C ASP A 56 21.50 -3.27 34.53
N SER A 57 22.51 -2.50 34.08
CA SER A 57 22.42 -1.72 32.85
C SER A 57 22.22 -2.57 31.59
N TYR A 58 22.69 -3.81 31.57
CA TYR A 58 22.52 -4.70 30.41
C TYR A 58 21.08 -5.19 30.33
N THR A 59 20.48 -5.60 31.44
CA THR A 59 19.07 -5.97 31.52
C THR A 59 18.16 -4.79 31.15
N ALA A 60 18.46 -3.58 31.63
CA ALA A 60 17.73 -2.37 31.27
C ALA A 60 17.81 -2.05 29.77
N ALA A 61 19.01 -2.15 29.18
CA ALA A 61 19.22 -1.95 27.76
C ALA A 61 18.49 -3.00 26.91
N LYS A 62 18.54 -4.28 27.32
CA LYS A 62 17.85 -5.36 26.63
C LYS A 62 16.33 -5.22 26.70
N SER A 63 15.80 -4.78 27.85
CA SER A 63 14.37 -4.49 27.97
C SER A 63 13.98 -3.30 27.08
N SER A 64 14.80 -2.26 27.02
CA SER A 64 14.56 -1.10 26.15
C SER A 64 14.56 -1.49 24.67
N GLU A 65 15.49 -2.37 24.26
CA GLU A 65 15.50 -2.96 22.92
C GLU A 65 14.23 -3.75 22.63
N GLN A 66 13.78 -4.58 23.58
CA GLN A 66 12.56 -5.36 23.43
C GLN A 66 11.32 -4.45 23.26
N ILE A 67 11.25 -3.36 24.02
CA ILE A 67 10.17 -2.38 23.89
C ILE A 67 10.26 -1.66 22.53
N ALA A 68 11.46 -1.26 22.08
CA ALA A 68 11.66 -0.65 20.78
C ALA A 68 11.22 -1.61 19.64
N ASN A 69 11.50 -2.91 19.76
CA ASN A 69 11.02 -3.93 18.84
C ASN A 69 9.49 -4.06 18.84
N THR A 70 8.84 -4.01 20.01
CA THR A 70 7.37 -3.97 20.09
C THR A 70 6.80 -2.73 19.41
N LEU A 71 7.37 -1.55 19.67
CA LEU A 71 6.93 -0.30 19.04
C LEU A 71 7.13 -0.33 17.51
N LYS A 72 8.20 -0.94 17.03
CA LYS A 72 8.41 -1.20 15.60
C LYS A 72 7.25 -1.97 14.99
N GLU A 73 6.80 -3.06 15.61
CA GLU A 73 5.65 -3.83 15.12
C GLU A 73 4.35 -3.03 15.19
N VAL A 74 4.17 -2.21 16.23
CA VAL A 74 3.02 -1.33 16.40
C VAL A 74 2.91 -0.29 15.29
N ILE A 75 4.02 0.33 14.88
CA ILE A 75 4.05 1.28 13.75
C ILE A 75 3.48 0.61 12.50
N TYR A 76 3.81 -0.66 12.31
CA TYR A 76 3.18 -1.50 11.31
C TYR A 76 1.86 -2.08 11.81
N THR A 77 0.92 -1.31 12.35
CA THR A 77 -0.47 -1.78 12.51
C THR A 77 -1.43 -0.88 11.76
N GLY A 78 -2.60 -1.42 11.40
CA GLY A 78 -3.66 -0.62 10.76
C GLY A 78 -4.23 0.44 11.71
N SER A 79 -4.35 0.10 13.00
CA SER A 79 -4.82 1.02 14.05
C SER A 79 -3.83 2.16 14.29
N PHE A 80 -2.53 1.88 14.32
CA PHE A 80 -1.52 2.95 14.41
C PHE A 80 -1.53 3.86 13.18
N MET A 81 -1.59 3.27 11.97
CA MET A 81 -1.74 4.04 10.73
C MET A 81 -2.97 4.95 10.77
N GLN A 82 -4.11 4.44 11.21
CA GLN A 82 -5.33 5.21 11.35
C GLN A 82 -5.15 6.38 12.33
N ARG A 83 -4.58 6.13 13.50
CA ARG A 83 -4.25 7.18 14.48
C ARG A 83 -3.35 8.27 13.89
N VAL A 84 -2.36 7.89 13.07
CA VAL A 84 -1.47 8.85 12.39
C VAL A 84 -2.23 9.80 11.47
N PHE A 85 -3.22 9.31 10.73
CA PHE A 85 -4.03 10.18 9.86
C PHE A 85 -5.10 10.97 10.62
N GLU A 86 -5.55 10.48 11.78
CA GLU A 86 -6.55 11.17 12.62
C GLU A 86 -5.93 12.29 13.47
N GLU A 87 -4.75 12.05 14.04
CA GLU A 87 -4.07 13.01 14.95
C GLU A 87 -2.94 13.80 14.28
N GLY A 88 -2.44 13.34 13.13
CA GLY A 88 -1.32 13.97 12.42
C GLY A 88 -1.72 15.28 11.75
N GLU A 89 -1.08 16.38 12.15
CA GLU A 89 -1.36 17.69 11.56
C GLU A 89 -0.87 17.78 10.11
N ASN A 90 -1.76 18.20 9.20
CA ASN A 90 -1.46 18.44 7.78
C ASN A 90 -0.94 17.23 6.98
N VAL A 91 -1.02 16.02 7.54
CA VAL A 91 -0.69 14.78 6.84
C VAL A 91 -1.80 14.46 5.85
N LYS A 92 -1.43 14.29 4.58
CA LYS A 92 -2.38 13.90 3.53
C LYS A 92 -2.54 12.38 3.52
N ASP A 93 -3.79 11.92 3.58
CA ASP A 93 -4.11 10.51 3.37
C ASP A 93 -4.31 10.21 1.87
N ASP A 94 -3.23 9.80 1.21
CA ASP A 94 -3.22 9.36 -0.19
C ASP A 94 -3.16 7.82 -0.36
N PHE A 95 -3.54 7.08 0.69
CA PHE A 95 -3.37 5.62 0.73
C PHE A 95 -4.51 4.86 0.06
N GLY A 96 -5.62 5.53 -0.30
CA GLY A 96 -6.81 4.94 -0.91
C GLY A 96 -7.83 4.48 0.13
N VAL A 97 -8.90 3.80 -0.29
CA VAL A 97 -10.00 3.39 0.62
C VAL A 97 -9.92 1.93 1.07
N ASP A 98 -9.38 1.04 0.25
CA ASP A 98 -9.28 -0.38 0.57
C ASP A 98 -8.29 -0.64 1.71
N ALA A 99 -8.75 -1.31 2.77
CA ALA A 99 -7.95 -1.53 3.97
C ALA A 99 -6.67 -2.32 3.69
N MET A 100 -6.74 -3.33 2.81
CA MET A 100 -5.59 -4.18 2.48
C MET A 100 -4.55 -3.44 1.63
N GLU A 101 -5.00 -2.65 0.65
CA GLU A 101 -4.14 -1.82 -0.18
C GLU A 101 -3.48 -0.70 0.65
N ARG A 102 -4.25 -0.02 1.50
CA ARG A 102 -3.74 1.01 2.43
C ARG A 102 -2.62 0.44 3.28
N ARG A 103 -2.87 -0.72 3.89
CA ARG A 103 -1.89 -1.43 4.71
C ARG A 103 -0.62 -1.77 3.94
N ARG A 104 -0.76 -2.27 2.71
CA ARG A 104 0.38 -2.59 1.83
C ARG A 104 1.20 -1.34 1.47
N LYS A 105 0.54 -0.22 1.21
CA LYS A 105 1.21 1.06 0.92
C LYS A 105 1.91 1.61 2.16
N TRP A 106 1.29 1.50 3.34
CA TRP A 106 1.85 1.92 4.63
C TRP A 106 3.17 1.22 4.94
N VAL A 107 3.17 -0.12 4.90
CA VAL A 107 4.38 -0.93 5.14
C VAL A 107 5.50 -0.63 4.14
N LYS A 108 5.17 -0.20 2.90
CA LYS A 108 6.18 0.21 1.90
C LYS A 108 6.68 1.65 2.07
N THR A 109 5.95 2.45 2.84
CA THR A 109 6.23 3.88 3.06
C THR A 109 7.15 4.10 4.25
N ILE A 110 7.17 3.17 5.20
CA ILE A 110 7.93 3.31 6.44
C ILE A 110 8.90 2.15 6.54
N ASP A 111 10.14 2.47 6.90
CA ASP A 111 11.15 1.51 7.29
C ASP A 111 11.56 1.81 8.73
N VAL A 112 11.53 0.79 9.58
CA VAL A 112 11.77 0.92 11.02
C VAL A 112 12.86 -0.06 11.43
N SER A 113 13.91 0.46 12.03
CA SER A 113 15.07 -0.30 12.51
C SER A 113 15.36 0.01 13.97
N THR A 114 15.79 -1.01 14.70
CA THR A 114 16.25 -0.92 16.09
C THR A 114 17.74 -1.23 16.16
N VAL A 115 18.43 -0.71 17.18
CA VAL A 115 19.84 -1.00 17.41
C VAL A 115 19.97 -1.98 18.58
N SER A 116 20.63 -3.11 18.33
CA SER A 116 20.80 -4.18 19.32
C SER A 116 21.45 -3.70 20.61
N ASN A 117 20.98 -4.20 21.75
CA ASN A 117 21.39 -3.83 23.11
C ASN A 117 21.26 -2.32 23.40
N THR A 118 20.30 -1.65 22.77
CA THR A 118 19.96 -0.25 23.04
C THR A 118 18.45 -0.02 22.96
N GLY A 119 17.99 1.16 23.37
CA GLY A 119 16.60 1.58 23.17
C GLY A 119 16.35 2.37 21.89
N PHE A 120 17.31 2.44 20.96
CA PHE A 120 17.16 3.27 19.76
C PHE A 120 16.18 2.67 18.75
N LEU A 121 15.27 3.51 18.27
CA LEU A 121 14.27 3.23 17.26
C LEU A 121 14.39 4.30 16.16
N LYS A 122 14.92 3.88 15.01
CA LYS A 122 15.06 4.74 13.83
C LYS A 122 13.91 4.49 12.86
N ILE A 123 13.31 5.59 12.39
CA ILE A 123 12.14 5.58 11.51
C ILE A 123 12.49 6.39 10.25
N ASP A 124 12.47 5.70 9.11
CA ASP A 124 12.68 6.27 7.79
C ASP A 124 11.36 6.26 7.01
N VAL A 125 10.84 7.44 6.66
CA VAL A 125 9.57 7.61 5.96
C VAL A 125 9.80 8.08 4.53
N TYR A 126 9.12 7.44 3.56
CA TYR A 126 9.32 7.64 2.13
C TYR A 126 8.06 8.14 1.42
N ASN A 127 8.07 9.39 0.94
CA ASN A 127 6.93 9.97 0.20
C ASN A 127 7.39 10.59 -1.12
N LYS A 128 6.48 10.72 -2.10
CA LYS A 128 6.71 11.45 -3.35
C LYS A 128 6.89 12.95 -3.11
N ASP A 129 6.24 13.48 -2.08
CA ASP A 129 6.37 14.87 -1.67
C ASP A 129 7.32 14.99 -0.47
N ARG A 130 8.26 15.94 -0.53
CA ARG A 130 9.25 16.17 0.53
C ARG A 130 8.57 16.56 1.84
N GLY A 131 7.66 17.54 1.79
CA GLY A 131 6.93 18.02 2.96
C GLY A 131 6.10 16.91 3.60
N GLN A 132 5.42 16.09 2.81
CA GLN A 132 4.64 14.96 3.32
C GLN A 132 5.51 13.88 3.96
N SER A 133 6.72 13.62 3.45
CA SER A 133 7.65 12.70 4.13
C SER A 133 8.05 13.21 5.53
N TRP A 134 8.25 14.52 5.65
CA TRP A 134 8.58 15.17 6.93
C TRP A 134 7.40 15.19 7.89
N LEU A 135 6.23 15.61 7.42
CA LEU A 135 4.99 15.66 8.21
C LEU A 135 4.62 14.26 8.73
N LEU A 136 4.72 13.24 7.87
CA LEU A 136 4.40 11.88 8.27
C LEU A 136 5.41 11.32 9.29
N ALA A 137 6.71 11.59 9.12
CA ALA A 137 7.72 11.21 10.12
C ALA A 137 7.49 11.93 11.46
N THR A 138 7.10 13.20 11.42
CA THR A 138 6.76 14.01 12.59
C THR A 138 5.56 13.43 13.33
N ALA A 139 4.44 13.19 12.62
CA ALA A 139 3.24 12.61 13.21
C ALA A 139 3.50 11.24 13.85
N ILE A 140 4.30 10.38 13.20
CA ILE A 140 4.68 9.08 13.77
C ILE A 140 5.49 9.26 15.07
N ALA A 141 6.49 10.15 15.07
CA ALA A 141 7.32 10.41 16.24
C ALA A 141 6.50 10.99 17.40
N ASP A 142 5.61 11.95 17.12
CA ASP A 142 4.77 12.60 18.12
C ASP A 142 3.78 11.63 18.75
N ILE A 143 3.13 10.77 17.93
CA ILE A 143 2.21 9.75 18.44
C ILE A 143 2.95 8.72 19.28
N LEU A 144 4.15 8.29 18.87
CA LEU A 144 4.94 7.39 19.70
C LEU A 144 5.35 8.05 21.01
N ASN A 145 5.79 9.30 21.01
CA ASN A 145 6.18 10.02 22.21
C ASN A 145 5.00 10.23 23.18
N LYS A 146 3.84 10.63 22.64
CA LYS A 146 2.63 10.96 23.42
C LYS A 146 1.86 9.71 23.89
N ASN A 147 1.79 8.67 23.08
CA ASN A 147 0.93 7.50 23.28
C ASN A 147 1.69 6.18 23.44
N SER A 148 3.02 6.18 23.65
CA SER A 148 3.80 4.95 23.80
C SER A 148 3.21 3.99 24.84
N SER A 149 2.67 4.53 25.94
CA SER A 149 2.10 3.77 27.06
C SER A 149 1.01 2.80 26.65
N ASP A 150 0.24 3.15 25.61
CA ASP A 150 -0.87 2.36 25.09
C ASP A 150 -0.38 1.06 24.42
N TYR A 151 0.91 1.01 24.08
CA TYR A 151 1.50 -0.05 23.26
C TYR A 151 2.47 -0.97 24.02
N HIS A 152 3.13 -0.47 25.08
CA HIS A 152 4.13 -1.25 25.82
C HIS A 152 3.67 -1.69 27.22
N GLY A 153 2.53 -1.22 27.73
CA GLY A 153 1.93 -1.67 28.99
C GLY A 153 2.69 -1.30 30.29
N GLY A 154 3.95 -0.86 30.21
CA GLY A 154 4.74 -0.43 31.38
C GLY A 154 4.40 0.94 31.98
N GLY A 155 3.32 1.61 31.51
CA GLY A 155 2.86 2.90 32.04
C GLY A 155 3.95 3.98 32.01
N ARG A 156 4.01 4.83 33.05
CA ARG A 156 4.96 5.95 33.14
C ARG A 156 6.44 5.56 33.33
N ARG A 157 6.75 4.28 33.52
CA ARG A 157 8.12 3.79 33.78
C ARG A 157 8.96 3.61 32.51
N ILE A 158 8.33 3.77 31.35
CA ILE A 158 8.97 3.70 30.05
C ILE A 158 8.69 5.05 29.39
N GLN A 159 9.77 5.70 28.97
CA GLN A 159 9.73 6.97 28.27
C GLN A 159 10.23 6.75 26.85
N VAL A 160 9.56 7.36 25.88
CA VAL A 160 9.95 7.31 24.47
C VAL A 160 10.25 8.74 24.05
N ASN A 161 11.53 9.09 23.96
CA ASN A 161 11.95 10.45 23.68
C ASN A 161 12.43 10.58 22.24
N VAL A 162 12.01 11.62 21.54
CA VAL A 162 12.59 11.99 20.25
C VAL A 162 13.99 12.57 20.51
N VAL A 163 15.02 11.84 20.08
CA VAL A 163 16.43 12.25 20.28
C VAL A 163 16.97 12.97 19.05
N ASP A 164 16.55 12.54 17.86
CA ASP A 164 16.76 13.29 16.61
C ASP A 164 15.41 13.58 15.95
N PRO A 165 15.04 14.87 15.81
CA PRO A 165 13.80 15.25 15.16
C PRO A 165 13.83 14.89 13.67
N PRO A 166 12.67 14.84 13.00
CA PRO A 166 12.58 14.54 11.58
C PRO A 166 13.45 15.45 10.72
N THR A 167 14.40 14.86 9.99
CA THR A 167 15.29 15.54 9.05
C THR A 167 15.10 15.01 7.64
N LEU A 168 15.10 15.93 6.67
CA LEU A 168 14.95 15.60 5.26
C LEU A 168 16.28 15.15 4.67
N PHE A 169 16.24 14.10 3.84
CA PHE A 169 17.37 13.72 3.02
C PHE A 169 17.43 14.60 1.77
N ASP A 170 18.60 15.18 1.48
CA ASP A 170 18.77 16.16 0.39
C ASP A 170 18.53 15.57 -1.01
N LYS A 171 18.70 14.25 -1.16
CA LYS A 171 18.63 13.54 -2.44
C LYS A 171 17.38 12.65 -2.51
N VAL A 172 17.04 12.23 -3.73
CA VAL A 172 16.02 11.19 -3.95
C VAL A 172 16.53 9.89 -3.34
N ALA A 173 15.73 9.28 -2.46
CA ALA A 173 16.12 8.08 -1.71
C ALA A 173 15.73 6.78 -2.41
N LYS A 174 14.66 6.79 -3.22
CA LYS A 174 14.25 5.66 -4.06
C LYS A 174 13.90 6.17 -5.47
N PRO A 175 14.22 5.42 -6.53
CA PRO A 175 14.72 4.05 -6.53
C PRO A 175 16.25 3.96 -6.34
N ASP A 176 16.71 2.87 -5.74
CA ASP A 176 18.14 2.57 -5.62
C ASP A 176 18.65 2.01 -6.95
N ILE A 177 19.13 2.92 -7.80
CA ILE A 177 19.60 2.61 -9.16
C ILE A 177 20.75 1.59 -9.11
N VAL A 178 21.71 1.77 -8.20
CA VAL A 178 22.89 0.91 -8.09
C VAL A 178 22.46 -0.51 -7.74
N ARG A 179 21.58 -0.68 -6.74
CA ARG A 179 21.06 -2.00 -6.36
C ARG A 179 20.27 -2.64 -7.50
N ASN A 180 19.36 -1.91 -8.13
CA ASN A 180 18.51 -2.44 -9.21
C ASN A 180 19.34 -2.88 -10.42
N VAL A 181 20.33 -2.08 -10.83
CA VAL A 181 21.26 -2.41 -11.92
C VAL A 181 22.13 -3.61 -11.57
N SER A 182 22.57 -3.72 -10.31
CA SER A 182 23.36 -4.87 -9.84
C SER A 182 22.57 -6.17 -9.91
N VAL A 183 21.33 -6.16 -9.41
CA VAL A 183 20.41 -7.32 -9.50
C VAL A 183 20.14 -7.67 -10.96
N GLY A 184 19.84 -6.67 -11.79
CA GLY A 184 19.62 -6.85 -13.23
C GLY A 184 20.79 -7.48 -13.96
N THR A 185 22.01 -7.04 -13.63
CA THR A 185 23.25 -7.57 -14.21
C THR A 185 23.50 -9.02 -13.80
N ILE A 186 23.28 -9.35 -12.51
CA ILE A 186 23.42 -10.73 -12.01
C ILE A 186 22.40 -11.65 -12.70
N LEU A 187 21.14 -11.23 -12.78
CA LEU A 187 20.10 -11.98 -13.49
C LEU A 187 20.43 -12.12 -14.98
N GLY A 188 20.95 -11.07 -15.60
CA GLY A 188 21.42 -11.08 -16.98
C GLY A 188 22.56 -12.06 -17.21
N LEU A 189 23.52 -12.16 -16.30
CA LEU A 189 24.61 -13.14 -16.36
C LEU A 189 24.09 -14.57 -16.27
N ILE A 190 23.19 -14.84 -15.33
CA ILE A 190 22.57 -16.16 -15.17
C ILE A 190 21.79 -16.53 -16.45
N ALA A 191 20.94 -15.63 -16.94
CA ALA A 191 20.16 -15.82 -18.15
C ALA A 191 21.07 -16.05 -19.36
N ALA A 192 22.14 -15.27 -19.51
CA ALA A 192 23.08 -15.38 -20.61
C ALA A 192 23.79 -16.74 -20.64
N VAL A 193 24.17 -17.28 -19.48
CA VAL A 193 24.77 -18.63 -19.38
C VAL A 193 23.75 -19.69 -19.76
N VAL A 194 22.54 -19.63 -19.21
CA VAL A 194 21.47 -20.61 -19.54
C VAL A 194 21.12 -20.58 -21.03
N LEU A 195 20.94 -19.38 -21.59
CA LEU A 195 20.62 -19.19 -23.00
C LEU A 195 21.79 -19.63 -23.91
N SER A 196 23.04 -19.46 -23.48
CA SER A 196 24.21 -19.94 -24.23
C SER A 196 24.24 -21.47 -24.36
N PHE A 197 23.76 -22.20 -23.35
CA PHE A 197 23.63 -23.66 -23.44
C PHE A 197 22.47 -24.11 -24.33
N ILE A 198 21.35 -23.38 -24.33
CA ILE A 198 20.19 -23.70 -25.16
C ILE A 198 20.48 -23.36 -26.63
N PHE A 199 21.07 -22.19 -26.89
CA PHE A 199 21.36 -21.67 -28.22
C PHE A 199 22.82 -21.89 -28.56
N GLN A 200 23.15 -23.16 -28.85
CA GLN A 200 24.52 -23.56 -29.19
C GLN A 200 24.98 -22.96 -30.55
N ASP A 201 24.04 -22.65 -31.46
CA ASP A 201 24.30 -21.97 -32.73
C ASP A 201 23.57 -20.61 -32.84
N GLN A 202 24.27 -19.62 -33.40
CA GLN A 202 23.74 -18.25 -33.61
C GLN A 202 22.50 -18.23 -34.55
N LYS A 203 22.34 -19.25 -35.40
CA LYS A 203 21.22 -19.36 -36.35
C LYS A 203 19.88 -19.60 -35.65
N ASP A 204 19.90 -20.26 -34.50
CA ASP A 204 18.69 -20.55 -33.72
C ASP A 204 18.07 -19.25 -33.15
N LEU A 205 18.91 -18.27 -32.82
CA LEU A 205 18.47 -16.95 -32.34
C LEU A 205 17.82 -16.12 -33.44
N ILE A 206 18.36 -16.15 -34.66
CA ILE A 206 17.83 -15.44 -35.82
C ILE A 206 16.43 -15.99 -36.16
N ASN A 207 16.26 -17.31 -36.12
CA ASN A 207 14.97 -17.95 -36.37
C ASN A 207 13.90 -17.55 -35.35
N ILE A 208 14.25 -17.43 -34.06
CA ILE A 208 13.30 -16.96 -33.03
C ILE A 208 12.91 -15.50 -33.25
N PHE A 209 13.86 -14.62 -33.58
CA PHE A 209 13.53 -13.23 -33.86
C PHE A 209 12.61 -13.10 -35.07
N ASP A 210 12.80 -13.93 -36.10
CA ASP A 210 11.91 -13.99 -37.25
C ASP A 210 10.51 -14.47 -36.85
N ILE A 211 10.40 -15.48 -35.98
CA ILE A 211 9.12 -15.96 -35.43
C ILE A 211 8.41 -14.87 -34.60
N ILE A 212 9.12 -14.17 -33.71
CA ILE A 212 8.55 -13.10 -32.89
C ILE A 212 8.12 -11.91 -33.76
N SER A 213 8.92 -11.55 -34.75
CA SER A 213 8.62 -10.46 -35.69
C SER A 213 7.42 -10.79 -36.57
N ARG A 214 7.30 -12.03 -37.06
CA ARG A 214 6.11 -12.52 -37.78
C ARG A 214 4.86 -12.46 -36.90
N LYS A 215 4.96 -12.84 -35.63
CA LYS A 215 3.82 -12.81 -34.69
C LYS A 215 3.37 -11.38 -34.37
N LYS A 216 4.29 -10.42 -34.30
CA LYS A 216 3.96 -9.00 -34.16
C LYS A 216 3.24 -8.44 -35.39
N ASN A 217 3.58 -8.94 -36.58
CA ASN A 217 2.95 -8.53 -37.85
C ASN A 217 1.57 -9.17 -38.08
N GLN A 218 1.31 -10.37 -37.53
CA GLN A 218 -0.01 -11.00 -37.56
C GLN A 218 -1.02 -10.37 -36.58
N ASN A 219 -0.53 -9.62 -35.58
CA ASN A 219 -1.39 -8.90 -34.63
C ASN A 219 -1.54 -7.40 -34.99
N GLY A 220 -1.05 -6.99 -36.16
CA GLY A 220 -1.24 -5.64 -36.69
C GLY A 220 -2.50 -5.56 -37.54
N ALA A 221 -3.54 -4.93 -36.96
CA ALA A 221 -4.88 -4.69 -37.50
C ALA A 221 -5.68 -5.97 -37.86
N PRO A 222 -6.86 -6.20 -37.25
CA PRO A 222 -7.72 -7.27 -37.71
C PRO A 222 -8.16 -6.98 -39.14
N GLU A 223 -8.39 -8.06 -39.89
CA GLU A 223 -9.02 -8.08 -41.22
C GLU A 223 -10.50 -7.61 -41.18
N ASP A 224 -10.92 -6.98 -40.08
CA ASP A 224 -12.28 -6.49 -39.84
C ASP A 224 -12.54 -5.14 -40.51
N ILE A 225 -11.50 -4.33 -40.76
CA ILE A 225 -11.64 -3.05 -41.46
C ILE A 225 -12.15 -3.25 -42.91
N GLU A 226 -11.74 -4.31 -43.62
CA GLU A 226 -12.27 -4.61 -44.97
C GLU A 226 -13.73 -5.09 -44.95
N ILE A 227 -14.18 -5.69 -43.85
CA ILE A 227 -15.57 -6.19 -43.73
C ILE A 227 -16.53 -5.04 -43.53
N TRP A 228 -16.18 -4.03 -42.72
CA TRP A 228 -17.02 -2.86 -42.49
C TRP A 228 -17.16 -1.99 -43.75
N ASP A 229 -16.11 -1.88 -44.56
CA ASP A 229 -16.12 -1.11 -45.82
C ASP A 229 -17.04 -1.79 -46.87
N ARG A 230 -17.03 -3.13 -46.95
CA ARG A 230 -17.91 -3.88 -47.85
C ARG A 230 -19.37 -3.94 -47.42
N LEU A 231 -19.64 -3.83 -46.12
CA LEU A 231 -21.01 -3.79 -45.60
C LEU A 231 -21.62 -2.37 -45.67
N SER A 232 -20.80 -1.32 -45.62
CA SER A 232 -21.24 0.07 -45.76
C SER A 232 -21.85 0.37 -47.13
N ASP A 233 -21.32 -0.20 -48.20
CA ASP A 233 -21.71 0.16 -49.57
C ASP A 233 -23.02 -0.50 -50.06
N ASN A 234 -23.53 -1.51 -49.37
CA ASN A 234 -24.68 -2.33 -49.83
C ASN A 234 -25.78 -2.52 -48.80
N VAL A 235 -25.75 -1.81 -47.68
CA VAL A 235 -26.79 -1.90 -46.65
C VAL A 235 -27.64 -0.64 -46.68
N ASP A 236 -28.91 -0.80 -47.03
CA ASP A 236 -29.92 0.25 -46.96
C ASP A 236 -30.00 0.78 -45.51
N PRO A 237 -29.71 2.08 -45.27
CA PRO A 237 -29.74 2.68 -43.94
C PRO A 237 -31.07 2.48 -43.21
N ASP A 238 -32.18 2.40 -43.95
CA ASP A 238 -33.51 2.26 -43.38
C ASP A 238 -33.75 0.85 -42.81
N TYR A 239 -33.10 -0.18 -43.37
CA TYR A 239 -33.18 -1.55 -42.87
C TYR A 239 -32.51 -1.72 -41.50
N LEU A 240 -31.39 -1.02 -41.28
CA LEU A 240 -30.71 -1.06 -39.98
C LEU A 240 -31.56 -0.36 -38.92
N HIS A 241 -32.17 0.79 -39.22
CA HIS A 241 -33.03 1.48 -38.28
C HIS A 241 -34.25 0.66 -37.86
N GLU A 242 -34.95 0.00 -38.79
CA GLU A 242 -36.10 -0.84 -38.45
C GLU A 242 -35.71 -2.02 -37.54
N LYS A 243 -34.55 -2.64 -37.80
CA LYS A 243 -34.07 -3.78 -37.00
C LYS A 243 -33.64 -3.36 -35.59
N PHE A 244 -32.89 -2.26 -35.47
CA PHE A 244 -32.47 -1.75 -34.16
C PHE A 244 -33.66 -1.29 -33.31
N GLU A 245 -34.67 -0.68 -33.92
CA GLU A 245 -35.87 -0.23 -33.21
C GLU A 245 -36.72 -1.42 -32.70
N LYS A 246 -36.82 -2.50 -33.50
CA LYS A 246 -37.48 -3.75 -33.08
C LYS A 246 -36.75 -4.43 -31.93
N GLU A 247 -35.42 -4.51 -31.99
CA GLU A 247 -34.63 -5.15 -30.93
C GLU A 247 -34.66 -4.33 -29.62
N TYR A 248 -34.60 -2.99 -29.70
CA TYR A 248 -34.69 -2.11 -28.53
C TYR A 248 -36.07 -2.16 -27.86
N LYS A 249 -37.17 -2.19 -28.65
CA LYS A 249 -38.51 -2.40 -28.09
C LYS A 249 -38.65 -3.77 -27.42
N LYS A 250 -38.02 -4.80 -27.95
CA LYS A 250 -38.09 -6.16 -27.39
C LYS A 250 -37.39 -6.24 -26.02
N SER A 251 -36.22 -5.63 -25.88
CA SER A 251 -35.49 -5.59 -24.60
C SER A 251 -36.20 -4.75 -23.54
N THR A 252 -36.88 -3.67 -23.94
CA THR A 252 -37.59 -2.80 -22.99
C THR A 252 -38.88 -3.47 -22.45
N VAL A 253 -39.50 -4.36 -23.23
CA VAL A 253 -40.71 -5.11 -22.84
C VAL A 253 -40.37 -6.30 -21.92
N GLU A 254 -39.21 -6.93 -22.08
CA GLU A 254 -38.76 -8.02 -21.19
C GLU A 254 -38.35 -7.51 -19.79
N GLU A 255 -37.92 -6.26 -19.66
CA GLU A 255 -37.51 -5.66 -18.37
C GLU A 255 -38.69 -5.20 -17.50
N GLU A 256 -39.86 -4.94 -18.10
CA GLU A 256 -41.07 -4.46 -17.40
C GLU A 256 -41.98 -5.61 -16.89
N SER A 257 -41.80 -6.85 -17.38
CA SER A 257 -42.60 -8.02 -16.97
C SER A 257 -42.12 -8.74 -15.70
N ASP A 258 -40.96 -8.39 -15.16
CA ASP A 258 -40.33 -9.10 -14.02
C ASP A 258 -40.54 -8.42 -12.65
N SER A 259 -41.33 -7.34 -12.57
CA SER A 259 -41.70 -6.70 -11.29
C SER A 259 -43.20 -6.78 -10.99
N LEU A 260 -43.65 -7.92 -10.44
CA LEU A 260 -44.56 -8.08 -9.27
C LEU A 260 -45.18 -9.49 -9.24
N PRO A 261 -45.33 -10.08 -8.04
CA PRO A 261 -46.70 -10.33 -7.58
C PRO A 261 -46.95 -9.97 -6.11
N THR A 262 -48.05 -9.24 -5.88
CA THR A 262 -49.03 -9.40 -4.77
C THR A 262 -49.40 -10.89 -4.61
N GLY A 263 -49.54 -11.52 -3.45
CA GLY A 263 -50.06 -11.12 -2.13
C GLY A 263 -51.17 -12.13 -1.79
N ASP A 264 -51.22 -12.69 -0.58
CA ASP A 264 -52.42 -13.36 -0.05
C ASP A 264 -52.47 -13.27 1.49
N GLU A 265 -53.66 -12.92 1.96
CA GLU A 265 -54.08 -12.51 3.31
C GLU A 265 -54.34 -13.70 4.26
N GLN A 266 -54.31 -13.46 5.58
CA GLN A 266 -55.34 -13.93 6.54
C GLN A 266 -55.48 -13.00 7.77
N GLU A 267 -56.60 -12.26 7.80
CA GLU A 267 -57.58 -12.02 8.90
C GLU A 267 -57.25 -12.62 10.29
N GLN A 268 -57.29 -11.92 11.44
CA GLN A 268 -58.39 -11.33 12.26
C GLN A 268 -57.67 -10.73 13.52
N ASP A 269 -58.10 -9.72 14.30
CA ASP A 269 -59.42 -9.42 14.83
C ASP A 269 -59.44 -8.02 15.53
N LYS A 270 -60.65 -7.49 15.73
CA LYS A 270 -61.05 -6.16 16.25
C LYS A 270 -60.75 -5.89 17.74
N LYS A 271 -60.49 -4.61 18.10
CA LYS A 271 -61.39 -3.72 18.91
C LYS A 271 -60.72 -2.42 19.45
N ASN A 272 -61.27 -1.29 19.00
CA ASN A 272 -61.74 -0.08 19.70
C ASN A 272 -61.01 0.63 20.88
N SER A 273 -61.22 1.97 20.83
CA SER A 273 -61.22 3.05 21.87
C SER A 273 -59.85 3.55 22.36
N VAL A 274 -59.42 4.80 22.13
CA VAL A 274 -59.97 6.15 22.46
C VAL A 274 -60.20 6.36 23.97
N GLN A 275 -59.29 7.12 24.59
CA GLN A 275 -59.49 8.25 25.53
C GLN A 275 -58.11 8.60 26.15
N GLU A 276 -57.56 9.80 25.98
CA GLU A 276 -57.91 11.09 26.60
C GLU A 276 -57.31 11.26 28.01
N LYS A 277 -56.49 12.34 28.16
CA LYS A 277 -56.11 13.07 29.39
C LYS A 277 -55.31 12.27 30.44
N GLU A 278 -54.34 12.84 31.16
CA GLU A 278 -54.31 14.13 31.86
C GLU A 278 -52.88 14.42 32.36
N GLU A 279 -52.41 15.68 32.30
CA GLU A 279 -51.47 16.21 33.30
C GLU A 279 -52.22 16.46 34.62
N PRO A 280 -51.54 16.37 35.78
CA PRO A 280 -51.45 17.57 36.64
C PRO A 280 -50.05 17.69 37.30
N SER A 281 -49.40 18.86 37.32
CA SER A 281 -49.65 20.11 38.07
C SER A 281 -48.88 20.21 39.40
N ILE A 282 -48.36 21.41 39.62
CA ILE A 282 -47.34 21.87 40.57
C ILE A 282 -47.91 22.13 41.98
N ASP A 283 -47.00 22.09 42.96
CA ASP A 283 -46.89 22.93 44.18
C ASP A 283 -47.14 22.22 45.53
N ASP A 284 -46.12 22.17 46.41
CA ASP A 284 -46.15 22.96 47.66
C ASP A 284 -44.77 22.99 48.35
N ARG A 285 -44.24 24.22 48.46
CA ARG A 285 -43.44 24.83 49.53
C ARG A 285 -42.76 23.93 50.58
N SER A 286 -41.48 24.19 50.82
CA SER A 286 -41.04 24.98 51.99
C SER A 286 -39.51 25.11 52.07
N SER A 287 -39.08 26.37 52.21
CA SER A 287 -37.94 26.87 53.02
C SER A 287 -37.04 25.82 53.67
N ASN A 288 -35.70 25.92 53.59
CA ASN A 288 -34.94 26.59 54.66
C ASN A 288 -33.38 26.59 54.51
N TRP A 289 -32.76 27.77 54.73
CA TRP A 289 -31.40 28.15 55.24
C TRP A 289 -30.11 27.42 54.76
N LEU A 290 -29.08 28.13 54.23
CA LEU A 290 -27.93 28.79 54.92
C LEU A 290 -27.16 27.82 55.85
N ALA A 291 -25.82 27.73 55.91
CA ALA A 291 -24.68 28.45 55.36
C ALA A 291 -23.39 27.71 55.81
N THR A 292 -22.23 28.06 55.22
CA THR A 292 -20.87 28.10 55.84
C THR A 292 -20.26 26.79 56.38
N GLY A 293 -18.96 26.51 56.30
CA GLY A 293 -17.75 27.26 55.96
C GLY A 293 -16.60 26.24 55.84
N GLN A 294 -15.64 26.48 54.95
CA GLN A 294 -14.31 27.02 55.28
C GLN A 294 -13.29 26.00 55.84
N LEU A 295 -12.30 25.70 54.98
CA LEU A 295 -10.84 25.62 55.20
C LEU A 295 -10.32 25.11 56.56
N VAL A 296 -9.43 24.10 56.54
CA VAL A 296 -8.11 24.14 57.21
C VAL A 296 -7.12 23.20 56.50
N LYS A 297 -5.99 23.80 56.10
CA LYS A 297 -4.60 23.31 55.88
C LYS A 297 -4.33 21.93 55.29
#